data_AF-A0AAW8BC61-F1
#
_entry.id   AF-A0AAW8BC61-F1
#
_cell.length_a   1.000
_cell.length_b   1.000
_cell.length_c   1.000
_cell.angle_alpha   90.00
_cell.angle_beta   90.00
_cell.angle_gamma   90.00
#
_symmetry.space_group_name_H-M   'P 1'
#
loop_
_entity.id
_entity.type
_entity.pdbx_description
1 polymer ?
#
loop_
_entity_poly.entity_id
_entity_poly.type
_entity_poly.pdbx_seq_one_letter_code
_entity_poly.pdbx_strand_id
1 'polypeptide(L)'
;MKNISKRISLIFLFFIGINTNAQDSNKVGAKIETHDVEGVFNLKAIAQNESEVFQSLNYIFLAVKKDKSKNMSSSKQENKFTLLPKETKVLSEISINVNKDDALKVYLFIKDEKTGKVIAKDSLEMNSKNMKNAVSYEKTTNEENIMMTNLIINDSKTRIGDEFYRKLYSVLMLNDIKFGFRVRIAEFPTTGTNMMLQVFANDENILAFMARPDDDYLDGAVQETIAGLIAYDHDRQVNDKGFIY
;
A
#
# COMPACT_ATOMS: atom_id res chain seq x y z
N MET A 1 56.80 30.72 12.16
CA MET A 1 55.55 30.05 12.60
C MET A 1 54.28 30.56 11.93
N LYS A 2 54.18 31.84 11.52
CA LYS A 2 52.96 32.44 10.89
C LYS A 2 52.55 31.88 9.52
N ASN A 3 53.48 31.25 8.78
CA ASN A 3 53.22 30.69 7.44
C ASN A 3 52.81 29.21 7.46
N ILE A 4 52.95 28.53 8.59
CA ILE A 4 52.56 27.11 8.76
C ILE A 4 51.06 26.99 9.03
N SER A 5 50.47 27.91 9.82
CA SER A 5 49.02 27.93 10.05
C SER A 5 48.23 28.19 8.77
N LYS A 6 48.75 29.04 7.88
CA LYS A 6 48.13 29.29 6.56
C LYS A 6 48.16 28.07 5.64
N ARG A 7 49.21 27.24 5.71
CA ARG A 7 49.30 25.99 4.92
C ARG A 7 48.39 24.89 5.49
N ILE A 8 48.21 24.83 6.80
CA ILE A 8 47.27 23.91 7.47
C ILE A 8 45.82 24.30 7.15
N SER A 9 45.50 25.60 7.12
CA SER A 9 44.18 26.10 6.73
C SER A 9 43.82 25.78 5.26
N LEU A 10 44.82 25.68 4.38
CA LEU A 10 44.60 25.35 2.96
C LEU A 10 44.32 23.85 2.75
N ILE A 11 44.88 22.98 3.60
CA ILE A 11 44.65 21.53 3.57
C ILE A 11 43.26 21.18 4.12
N PHE A 12 42.75 21.94 5.10
CA PHE A 12 41.42 21.71 5.66
C PHE A 12 40.28 22.04 4.69
N LEU A 13 40.52 22.93 3.71
CA LEU A 13 39.54 23.26 2.66
C LEU A 13 39.35 22.14 1.62
N PHE A 14 40.26 21.17 1.54
CA PHE A 14 40.19 20.09 0.55
C PHE A 14 39.27 18.93 0.97
N PHE A 15 38.77 18.91 2.21
CA PHE A 15 37.94 17.81 2.75
C PHE A 15 36.42 18.05 2.71
N ILE A 16 35.94 19.20 2.22
CA ILE A 16 34.52 19.61 2.33
C ILE A 16 33.67 19.19 1.10
N GLY A 17 34.22 18.52 0.09
CA GLY A 17 33.60 18.48 -1.24
C GLY A 17 32.95 17.20 -1.76
N ILE A 18 33.05 16.04 -1.09
CA ILE A 18 32.59 14.77 -1.71
C ILE A 18 31.14 14.43 -1.32
N ASN A 19 30.19 15.07 -2.00
CA ASN A 19 28.81 14.57 -2.05
C ASN A 19 28.75 13.47 -3.13
N THR A 20 29.00 12.23 -2.72
CA THR A 20 28.74 11.08 -3.59
C THR A 20 27.25 10.81 -3.62
N ASN A 21 26.58 11.16 -4.72
CA ASN A 21 25.24 10.67 -5.00
C ASN A 21 25.35 9.20 -5.39
N ALA A 22 25.04 8.29 -4.47
CA ALA A 22 24.80 6.90 -4.84
C ALA A 22 23.53 6.89 -5.69
N GLN A 23 23.68 6.68 -7.00
CA GLN A 23 22.54 6.47 -7.88
C GLN A 23 21.83 5.20 -7.42
N ASP A 24 20.55 5.32 -7.07
CA ASP A 24 19.70 4.21 -6.67
C ASP A 24 19.54 3.26 -7.88
N SER A 25 20.46 2.30 -7.98
CA SER A 25 20.62 1.46 -9.18
C SER A 25 19.50 0.43 -9.34
N ASN A 26 18.59 0.34 -8.36
CA ASN A 26 17.55 -0.67 -8.28
C ASN A 26 16.31 -0.25 -9.08
N LYS A 27 16.43 -0.27 -10.41
CA LYS A 27 15.28 -0.14 -11.31
C LYS A 27 14.60 -1.49 -11.50
N VAL A 28 13.50 -1.70 -10.78
CA VAL A 28 12.61 -2.84 -10.95
C VAL A 28 11.29 -2.33 -11.53
N GLY A 29 10.84 -2.94 -12.63
CA GLY A 29 9.53 -2.70 -13.23
C GLY A 29 8.51 -3.74 -12.79
N ALA A 30 7.24 -3.34 -12.68
CA ALA A 30 6.10 -4.21 -12.43
C ALA A 30 5.10 -4.04 -13.58
N LYS A 31 4.51 -5.13 -14.04
CA LYS A 31 3.53 -5.12 -15.13
C LYS A 31 2.47 -6.19 -14.92
N ILE A 32 1.21 -5.83 -15.11
CA ILE A 32 0.06 -6.74 -15.19
C ILE A 32 -0.26 -6.92 -16.67
N GLU A 33 -0.20 -8.17 -17.13
CA GLU A 33 -0.68 -8.52 -18.47
C GLU A 33 -2.02 -9.24 -18.38
N THR A 34 -2.91 -8.93 -19.32
CA THR A 34 -4.25 -9.52 -19.36
C THR A 34 -4.51 -10.15 -20.72
N HIS A 35 -5.04 -11.36 -20.71
CA HIS A 35 -5.50 -12.06 -21.91
C HIS A 35 -6.93 -12.54 -21.68
N ASP A 36 -7.84 -12.17 -22.58
CA ASP A 36 -9.22 -12.64 -22.58
C ASP A 36 -9.32 -13.88 -23.47
N VAL A 37 -9.79 -14.99 -22.88
CA VAL A 37 -10.15 -16.20 -23.61
C VAL A 37 -11.59 -16.55 -23.23
N GLU A 38 -12.52 -16.27 -24.14
CA GLU A 38 -13.94 -16.62 -24.02
C GLU A 38 -14.61 -16.11 -22.71
N GLY A 39 -14.25 -14.90 -22.24
CA GLY A 39 -14.83 -14.30 -21.03
C GLY A 39 -14.13 -14.68 -19.71
N VAL A 40 -13.04 -15.44 -19.80
CA VAL A 40 -12.11 -15.67 -18.69
C VAL A 40 -10.86 -14.80 -18.90
N PHE A 41 -10.63 -13.88 -17.97
CA PHE A 41 -9.43 -13.05 -17.96
C PHE A 41 -8.30 -13.78 -17.23
N ASN A 42 -7.23 -14.06 -17.96
CA ASN A 42 -5.98 -14.53 -17.40
C ASN A 42 -5.09 -13.33 -17.11
N LEU A 43 -4.85 -13.08 -15.82
CA LEU A 43 -4.08 -11.97 -15.30
C LEU A 43 -2.69 -12.49 -14.91
N LYS A 44 -1.64 -11.99 -15.54
CA LYS A 44 -0.25 -12.36 -15.25
C LYS A 44 0.47 -11.22 -14.56
N ALA A 45 1.07 -11.50 -13.41
CA ALA A 45 1.98 -10.59 -12.73
C ALA A 45 3.40 -10.80 -13.26
N ILE A 46 4.01 -9.74 -13.79
CA ILE A 46 5.36 -9.76 -14.35
C ILE A 46 6.21 -8.73 -13.62
N ALA A 47 7.44 -9.12 -13.30
CA ALA A 47 8.46 -8.20 -12.83
C ALA A 47 9.68 -8.23 -13.74
N GLN A 48 10.29 -7.07 -13.92
CA GLN A 48 11.48 -6.90 -14.75
C GLN A 48 12.57 -6.20 -13.94
N ASN A 49 13.77 -6.73 -13.97
CA ASN A 49 14.94 -6.05 -13.43
C ASN A 49 15.65 -5.31 -14.54
N GLU A 50 15.59 -3.98 -14.54
CA GLU A 50 16.30 -3.15 -15.52
C GLU A 50 17.73 -2.84 -15.06
N SER A 51 18.10 -3.22 -13.83
CA SER A 51 19.42 -2.98 -13.28
C SER A 51 20.44 -4.04 -13.70
N GLU A 52 21.71 -3.75 -13.41
CA GLU A 52 22.83 -4.69 -13.57
C GLU A 52 23.08 -5.53 -12.31
N VAL A 53 22.24 -5.38 -11.28
CA VAL A 53 22.43 -5.99 -9.97
C VAL A 53 21.33 -7.01 -9.70
N PHE A 54 21.70 -8.11 -9.05
CA PHE A 54 20.76 -9.13 -8.56
C PHE A 54 19.86 -8.57 -7.45
N GLN A 55 18.58 -8.91 -7.48
CA GLN A 55 17.58 -8.45 -6.50
C GLN A 55 16.86 -9.63 -5.86
N SER A 56 16.69 -9.57 -4.53
CA SER A 56 15.78 -10.47 -3.78
C SER A 56 14.58 -9.68 -3.29
N LEU A 57 13.38 -10.11 -3.68
CA LEU A 57 12.16 -9.32 -3.62
C LEU A 57 10.98 -10.16 -3.15
N ASN A 58 9.92 -9.49 -2.72
CA ASN A 58 8.62 -10.08 -2.40
C ASN A 58 7.55 -9.44 -3.30
N TYR A 59 6.51 -10.17 -3.67
CA TYR A 59 5.37 -9.58 -4.35
C TYR A 59 4.05 -9.84 -3.64
N ILE A 60 3.08 -8.97 -3.91
CA ILE A 60 1.65 -9.22 -3.67
C ILE A 60 0.92 -8.96 -4.98
N PHE A 61 0.17 -9.95 -5.44
CA PHE A 61 -0.74 -9.86 -6.57
C PHE A 61 -2.17 -10.11 -6.10
N LEU A 62 -3.05 -9.12 -6.29
CA LEU A 62 -4.40 -9.12 -5.74
C LEU A 62 -5.41 -8.76 -6.83
N ALA A 63 -6.38 -9.63 -7.07
CA ALA A 63 -7.56 -9.35 -7.88
C ALA A 63 -8.80 -9.28 -6.98
N VAL A 64 -9.61 -8.23 -7.13
CA VAL A 64 -10.87 -8.03 -6.42
C VAL A 64 -11.97 -7.83 -7.44
N LYS A 65 -12.94 -8.74 -7.46
CA LYS A 65 -14.11 -8.68 -8.33
C LYS A 65 -15.36 -8.43 -7.52
N LYS A 66 -16.20 -7.53 -8.02
CA LYS A 66 -17.53 -7.25 -7.51
C LYS A 66 -18.56 -7.55 -8.61
N ASP A 67 -19.52 -8.42 -8.31
CA ASP A 67 -20.60 -8.72 -9.23
C ASP A 67 -21.75 -7.69 -9.13
N LYS A 68 -22.71 -7.80 -10.06
CA LYS A 68 -23.93 -6.97 -10.08
C LYS A 68 -24.78 -7.10 -8.81
N SER A 69 -24.75 -8.27 -8.18
CA SER A 69 -25.47 -8.57 -6.93
C SER A 69 -24.75 -8.03 -5.69
N LYS A 70 -23.66 -7.28 -5.88
CA LYS A 70 -22.76 -6.72 -4.86
C LYS A 70 -21.96 -7.78 -4.08
N ASN A 71 -21.94 -9.03 -4.52
CA ASN A 71 -21.03 -10.02 -3.95
C ASN A 71 -19.60 -9.70 -4.38
N MET A 72 -18.68 -9.84 -3.45
CA MET A 72 -17.27 -9.61 -3.68
C MET A 72 -16.50 -10.91 -3.58
N SER A 73 -15.60 -11.13 -4.52
CA SER A 73 -14.64 -12.23 -4.52
C SER A 73 -13.25 -11.64 -4.70
N SER A 74 -12.26 -12.20 -4.01
CA SER A 74 -10.88 -11.77 -4.14
C SER A 74 -9.94 -12.96 -4.25
N SER A 75 -8.86 -12.77 -4.99
CA SER A 75 -7.77 -13.73 -5.11
C SER A 75 -6.47 -13.00 -4.84
N LYS A 76 -5.71 -13.49 -3.86
CA LYS A 76 -4.43 -12.91 -3.44
C LYS A 76 -3.35 -13.98 -3.54
N GLN A 77 -2.24 -13.64 -4.19
CA GLN A 77 -1.03 -14.44 -4.24
C GLN A 77 0.15 -13.60 -3.78
N GLU A 78 1.00 -14.17 -2.93
CA GLU A 78 2.20 -13.50 -2.45
C GLU A 78 3.30 -14.52 -2.27
N ASN A 79 4.52 -14.15 -2.67
CA ASN A 79 5.68 -14.99 -2.48
C ASN A 79 6.97 -14.17 -2.55
N LYS A 80 8.07 -14.79 -2.12
CA LYS A 80 9.43 -14.32 -2.34
C LYS A 80 9.92 -14.79 -3.70
N PHE A 81 10.76 -13.99 -4.33
CA PHE A 81 11.37 -14.32 -5.61
C PHE A 81 12.70 -13.57 -5.76
N THR A 82 13.47 -13.99 -6.76
CA THR A 82 14.73 -13.35 -7.12
C THR A 82 14.67 -12.91 -8.58
N LEU A 83 15.38 -11.83 -8.90
CA LEU A 83 15.57 -11.36 -10.27
C LEU A 83 17.06 -11.19 -10.55
N LEU A 84 17.54 -11.91 -11.56
CA LEU A 84 18.85 -11.69 -12.15
C LEU A 84 18.89 -10.32 -12.86
N PRO A 85 20.08 -9.77 -13.11
CA PRO A 85 20.24 -8.57 -13.93
C PRO A 85 19.55 -8.72 -15.30
N LYS A 86 18.83 -7.68 -15.74
CA LYS A 86 18.12 -7.65 -17.03
C LYS A 86 17.06 -8.76 -17.23
N GLU A 87 16.67 -9.48 -16.18
CA GLU A 87 15.68 -10.55 -16.26
C GLU A 87 14.24 -10.02 -16.21
N THR A 88 13.37 -10.62 -17.02
CA THR A 88 11.91 -10.50 -16.90
C THR A 88 11.35 -11.83 -16.45
N LYS A 89 10.53 -11.83 -15.39
CA LYS A 89 9.97 -13.05 -14.78
C LYS A 89 8.47 -12.91 -14.59
N VAL A 90 7.74 -13.95 -14.98
CA VAL A 90 6.34 -14.13 -14.59
C VAL A 90 6.32 -14.64 -13.16
N LEU A 91 5.67 -13.90 -12.27
CA LEU A 91 5.61 -14.21 -10.84
C LEU A 91 4.46 -15.14 -10.53
N SER A 92 3.29 -14.85 -11.11
CA SER A 92 2.07 -15.59 -10.84
C SER A 92 0.96 -15.28 -11.85
N GLU A 93 -0.06 -16.12 -11.86
CA GLU A 93 -1.20 -16.03 -12.75
C GLU A 93 -2.50 -16.26 -11.99
N ILE A 94 -3.51 -15.42 -12.26
CA ILE A 94 -4.85 -15.49 -11.72
C ILE A 94 -5.83 -15.53 -12.88
N SER A 95 -6.63 -16.58 -12.98
CA SER A 95 -7.75 -16.67 -13.92
C SER A 95 -9.04 -16.25 -13.25
N ILE A 96 -9.76 -15.29 -13.84
CA ILE A 96 -11.01 -14.79 -13.28
C ILE A 96 -12.08 -14.61 -14.36
N ASN A 97 -13.28 -15.13 -14.10
CA ASN A 97 -14.43 -14.90 -14.97
C ASN A 97 -15.04 -13.53 -14.64
N VAL A 98 -15.18 -12.67 -15.65
CA VAL A 98 -15.71 -11.30 -15.53
C VAL A 98 -16.89 -11.13 -16.48
N ASN A 99 -18.07 -10.87 -15.93
CA ASN A 99 -19.25 -10.56 -16.73
C ASN A 99 -19.31 -9.06 -17.11
N LYS A 100 -20.17 -8.71 -18.07
CA LYS A 100 -20.33 -7.32 -18.55
C LYS A 100 -20.71 -6.29 -17.49
N ASP A 101 -21.36 -6.75 -16.42
CA ASP A 101 -21.82 -5.90 -15.31
C ASP A 101 -20.90 -5.98 -14.08
N ASP A 102 -19.84 -6.80 -14.14
CA ASP A 102 -18.89 -6.96 -13.05
C ASP A 102 -17.88 -5.80 -13.05
N ALA A 103 -17.38 -5.48 -11.86
CA ALA A 103 -16.23 -4.60 -11.66
C ALA A 103 -15.04 -5.43 -11.20
N LEU A 104 -13.88 -5.25 -11.83
CA LEU A 104 -12.64 -5.93 -11.49
C LEU A 104 -11.54 -4.90 -11.24
N LYS A 105 -10.85 -5.02 -10.11
CA LYS A 105 -9.65 -4.26 -9.80
C LYS A 105 -8.51 -5.20 -9.48
N VAL A 106 -7.36 -4.97 -10.09
CA VAL A 106 -6.17 -5.81 -9.95
C VAL A 106 -4.99 -4.94 -9.53
N TYR A 107 -4.20 -5.43 -8.61
CA TYR A 107 -3.02 -4.76 -8.09
C TYR A 107 -1.83 -5.69 -8.06
N LEU A 108 -0.67 -5.17 -8.43
CA LEU A 108 0.62 -5.80 -8.29
C LEU A 108 1.54 -4.87 -7.51
N PHE A 109 2.14 -5.38 -6.43
CA PHE A 109 3.14 -4.68 -5.65
C PHE A 109 4.40 -5.52 -5.59
N ILE A 110 5.54 -4.95 -5.96
CA ILE A 110 6.86 -5.52 -5.77
C ILE A 110 7.53 -4.78 -4.62
N LYS A 111 8.05 -5.54 -3.67
CA LYS A 111 8.65 -5.05 -2.44
C LYS A 111 10.08 -5.55 -2.30
N ASP A 112 10.94 -4.70 -1.80
CA ASP A 112 12.28 -5.12 -1.36
C ASP A 112 12.14 -6.14 -0.22
N GLU A 113 12.87 -7.25 -0.28
CA GLU A 113 12.70 -8.33 0.68
C GLU A 113 13.10 -7.91 2.11
N LYS A 114 14.15 -7.11 2.24
CA LYS A 114 14.76 -6.77 3.53
C LYS A 114 13.99 -5.67 4.26
N THR A 115 13.61 -4.64 3.51
CA THR A 115 12.96 -3.44 4.05
C THR A 115 11.44 -3.53 3.98
N GLY A 116 10.88 -4.40 3.14
CA GLY A 116 9.45 -4.50 2.89
C GLY A 116 8.87 -3.31 2.12
N LYS A 117 9.70 -2.34 1.71
CA LYS A 117 9.27 -1.14 0.97
C LYS A 117 8.81 -1.51 -0.43
N VAL A 118 7.69 -0.95 -0.88
CA VAL A 118 7.25 -1.08 -2.28
C VAL A 118 8.21 -0.33 -3.18
N ILE A 119 8.82 -1.05 -4.11
CA ILE A 119 9.79 -0.51 -5.07
C ILE A 119 9.20 -0.40 -6.49
N ALA A 120 8.18 -1.18 -6.80
CA ALA A 120 7.47 -1.12 -8.07
C ALA A 120 6.01 -1.54 -7.87
N LYS A 121 5.10 -1.01 -8.69
CA LYS A 121 3.67 -1.35 -8.64
C LYS A 121 3.01 -1.19 -9.99
N ASP A 122 1.91 -1.90 -10.17
CA ASP A 122 1.01 -1.74 -11.31
C ASP A 122 -0.44 -2.02 -10.88
N SER A 123 -1.41 -1.48 -11.60
CA SER A 123 -2.84 -1.68 -11.33
C SER A 123 -3.68 -1.66 -12.59
N LEU A 124 -4.73 -2.47 -12.60
CA LEU A 124 -5.72 -2.54 -13.66
C LEU A 124 -7.12 -2.37 -13.06
N GLU A 125 -7.98 -1.59 -13.71
CA GLU A 125 -9.38 -1.45 -13.32
C GLU A 125 -10.28 -1.65 -14.55
N MET A 126 -11.32 -2.48 -14.39
CA MET A 126 -12.32 -2.76 -15.40
C MET A 126 -13.70 -2.56 -14.78
N ASN A 127 -14.51 -1.67 -15.35
CA ASN A 127 -15.87 -1.40 -14.91
C ASN A 127 -16.83 -1.49 -16.11
N SER A 128 -18.06 -1.93 -15.85
CA SER A 128 -19.15 -1.99 -16.83
C SER A 128 -19.38 -0.67 -17.61
N LYS A 129 -19.16 0.49 -16.98
CA LYS A 129 -19.29 1.82 -17.64
C LYS A 129 -18.17 2.14 -18.64
N ASN A 130 -17.03 1.45 -18.56
CA ASN A 130 -15.83 1.71 -19.37
C ASN A 130 -15.52 0.56 -20.34
N MET A 131 -16.50 -0.29 -20.66
CA MET A 131 -16.42 -1.34 -21.69
C MET A 131 -16.42 -0.76 -23.13
N LYS A 132 -15.54 0.23 -23.38
CA LYS A 132 -15.11 0.65 -24.70
C LYS A 132 -13.60 0.86 -24.62
N ASN A 133 -12.86 -0.20 -24.98
CA ASN A 133 -11.45 -0.22 -25.37
C ASN A 133 -10.67 1.09 -25.20
N ALA A 134 -9.90 1.21 -24.12
CA ALA A 134 -8.59 1.86 -24.12
C ALA A 134 -7.88 1.55 -22.79
N VAL A 135 -6.72 0.90 -22.88
CA VAL A 135 -5.73 0.85 -21.81
C VAL A 135 -5.30 2.29 -21.53
N SER A 136 -5.74 2.86 -20.41
CA SER A 136 -5.36 4.22 -20.01
C SER A 136 -4.06 4.17 -19.20
N TYR A 137 -2.94 4.42 -19.87
CA TYR A 137 -1.70 4.84 -19.23
C TYR A 137 -1.82 6.32 -18.88
N GLU A 138 -2.29 6.64 -17.67
CA GLU A 138 -2.13 7.99 -17.13
C GLU A 138 -1.03 7.98 -16.06
N LYS A 139 0.13 8.52 -16.47
CA LYS A 139 1.25 8.88 -15.61
C LYS A 139 0.90 10.20 -14.94
N THR A 140 0.14 10.17 -13.85
CA THR A 140 -0.25 11.39 -13.15
C THR A 140 0.82 11.77 -12.14
N THR A 141 1.60 12.78 -12.53
CA THR A 141 2.48 13.60 -11.70
C THR A 141 1.77 14.02 -10.40
N ASN A 142 2.10 13.37 -9.28
CA ASN A 142 2.08 13.86 -7.89
C ASN A 142 2.39 12.69 -6.94
N GLU A 143 3.58 12.11 -7.11
CA GLU A 143 3.94 10.81 -6.54
C GLU A 143 4.26 10.84 -5.03
N GLU A 144 4.55 12.01 -4.44
CA GLU A 144 4.84 12.14 -3.00
C GLU A 144 3.58 12.30 -2.13
N ASN A 145 2.52 12.95 -2.64
CA ASN A 145 1.28 13.12 -1.88
C ASN A 145 0.36 11.89 -1.92
N ILE A 146 0.43 11.09 -2.99
CA ILE A 146 -0.38 9.87 -3.16
C ILE A 146 0.15 8.72 -2.27
N MET A 147 1.45 8.71 -1.91
CA MET A 147 2.05 7.63 -1.12
C MET A 147 1.63 7.62 0.36
N MET A 148 1.07 8.70 0.89
CA MET A 148 0.56 8.77 2.27
C MET A 148 -0.96 8.63 2.36
N THR A 149 -1.67 8.69 1.23
CA THR A 149 -3.12 8.55 1.20
C THR A 149 -3.49 7.06 1.19
N ASN A 150 -4.22 6.60 2.22
CA ASN A 150 -4.76 5.22 2.36
C ASN A 150 -3.81 4.11 2.84
N LEU A 151 -2.80 4.40 3.66
CA LEU A 151 -2.03 3.32 4.30
C LEU A 151 -2.76 2.80 5.55
N ILE A 152 -3.62 1.79 5.37
CA ILE A 152 -4.28 1.06 6.47
C ILE A 152 -3.50 -0.22 6.76
N ILE A 153 -2.81 -0.24 7.91
CA ILE A 153 -1.95 -1.34 8.35
C ILE A 153 -2.70 -2.23 9.35
N ASN A 154 -2.69 -3.54 9.11
CA ASN A 154 -3.20 -4.54 10.05
C ASN A 154 -2.03 -5.19 10.82
N ASP A 155 -1.88 -4.83 12.09
CA ASP A 155 -0.96 -5.48 13.03
C ASP A 155 -1.68 -6.39 14.04
N SER A 156 -2.97 -6.67 13.82
CA SER A 156 -3.70 -7.64 14.63
C SER A 156 -3.24 -9.07 14.35
N LYS A 157 -3.35 -9.94 15.34
CA LYS A 157 -2.88 -11.33 15.26
C LYS A 157 -4.02 -12.33 15.28
N THR A 158 -5.21 -11.90 15.67
CA THR A 158 -6.35 -12.80 15.87
C THR A 158 -7.39 -12.67 14.79
N ARG A 159 -8.24 -13.70 14.70
CA ARG A 159 -9.36 -13.75 13.76
C ARG A 159 -10.30 -12.54 13.91
N ILE A 160 -10.53 -12.09 15.15
CA ILE A 160 -11.42 -10.96 15.44
C ILE A 160 -10.81 -9.65 14.95
N GLY A 161 -9.51 -9.44 15.19
CA GLY A 161 -8.79 -8.28 14.67
C GLY A 161 -8.77 -8.23 13.13
N ASP A 162 -8.55 -9.37 12.48
CA ASP A 162 -8.59 -9.47 11.02
C ASP A 162 -10.00 -9.21 10.46
N GLU A 163 -11.03 -9.72 11.15
CA GLU A 163 -12.43 -9.48 10.80
C GLU A 163 -12.82 -8.00 10.91
N PHE A 164 -12.44 -7.35 12.00
CA PHE A 164 -12.58 -5.91 12.17
C PHE A 164 -11.85 -5.12 11.07
N TYR A 165 -10.59 -5.47 10.78
CA TYR A 165 -9.81 -4.84 9.70
C TYR A 165 -10.54 -4.96 8.35
N ARG A 166 -11.04 -6.15 8.00
CA ARG A 166 -11.77 -6.36 6.75
C ARG A 166 -13.06 -5.53 6.68
N LYS A 167 -13.83 -5.46 7.77
CA LYS A 167 -15.06 -4.65 7.84
C LYS A 167 -14.74 -3.16 7.70
N LEU A 168 -13.77 -2.64 8.45
CA LEU A 168 -13.35 -1.25 8.38
C LEU A 168 -12.86 -0.89 6.97
N TYR A 169 -11.95 -1.71 6.41
CA TYR A 169 -11.43 -1.51 5.06
C TYR A 169 -12.55 -1.53 4.01
N SER A 170 -13.50 -2.46 4.12
CA SER A 170 -14.66 -2.55 3.24
C SER A 170 -15.49 -1.26 3.27
N VAL A 171 -15.84 -0.75 4.46
CA VAL A 171 -16.66 0.46 4.58
C VAL A 171 -15.93 1.68 4.03
N LEU A 172 -14.64 1.83 4.30
CA LEU A 172 -13.84 2.94 3.76
C LEU A 172 -13.77 2.91 2.23
N MET A 173 -13.54 1.73 1.64
CA MET A 173 -13.50 1.56 0.19
C MET A 173 -14.87 1.75 -0.47
N LEU A 174 -15.95 1.26 0.15
CA LEU A 174 -17.31 1.40 -0.38
C LEU A 174 -17.77 2.86 -0.45
N ASN A 175 -17.30 3.69 0.48
CA ASN A 175 -17.69 5.10 0.58
C ASN A 175 -16.63 6.05 -0.01
N ASP A 176 -15.60 5.51 -0.67
CA ASP A 176 -14.43 6.28 -1.17
C ASP A 176 -13.83 7.23 -0.11
N ILE A 177 -13.87 6.83 1.17
CA ILE A 177 -13.32 7.60 2.28
C ILE A 177 -11.81 7.41 2.28
N LYS A 178 -11.09 8.53 2.13
CA LYS A 178 -9.64 8.56 2.05
C LYS A 178 -9.09 9.44 3.16
N PHE A 179 -8.02 8.98 3.79
CA PHE A 179 -7.31 9.74 4.81
C PHE A 179 -5.88 10.01 4.32
N GLY A 180 -5.43 11.25 4.46
CA GLY A 180 -4.07 11.68 4.12
C GLY A 180 -3.03 11.31 5.17
N PHE A 181 -3.28 10.28 5.97
CA PHE A 181 -2.45 9.82 7.08
C PHE A 181 -2.52 8.29 7.24
N ARG A 182 -1.59 7.72 8.00
CA ARG A 182 -1.53 6.28 8.25
C ARG A 182 -2.62 5.89 9.24
N VAL A 183 -3.39 4.84 8.94
CA VAL A 183 -4.28 4.19 9.90
C VAL A 183 -3.67 2.85 10.29
N ARG A 184 -3.52 2.57 11.58
CA ARG A 184 -2.92 1.30 12.05
C ARG A 184 -3.83 0.65 13.07
N ILE A 185 -4.17 -0.61 12.84
CA ILE A 185 -4.98 -1.43 13.74
C ILE A 185 -4.04 -2.38 14.46
N ALA A 186 -3.95 -2.28 15.77
CA ALA A 186 -3.09 -3.14 16.58
C ALA A 186 -3.88 -3.83 17.67
N GLU A 187 -3.41 -5.01 18.05
CA GLU A 187 -4.04 -5.84 19.07
C GLU A 187 -3.10 -6.04 20.25
N PHE A 188 -3.59 -5.75 21.45
CA PHE A 188 -2.84 -5.89 22.68
C PHE A 188 -3.53 -6.89 23.62
N PRO A 189 -2.78 -7.84 24.21
CA PRO A 189 -3.32 -8.69 25.25
C PRO A 189 -3.69 -7.84 26.47
N THR A 190 -4.85 -8.12 27.06
CA THR A 190 -5.25 -7.55 28.35
C THR A 190 -5.17 -8.63 29.43
N THR A 191 -5.36 -8.26 30.69
CA THR A 191 -5.37 -9.22 31.79
C THR A 191 -6.43 -10.30 31.57
N GLY A 192 -6.02 -11.57 31.52
CA GLY A 192 -6.90 -12.72 31.23
C GLY A 192 -6.83 -13.17 29.77
N THR A 193 -7.95 -13.66 29.24
CA THR A 193 -8.06 -14.17 27.85
C THR A 193 -8.60 -13.10 26.88
N ASN A 194 -8.88 -11.90 27.38
CA ASN A 194 -9.44 -10.81 26.58
C ASN A 194 -8.32 -10.06 25.86
N MET A 195 -8.61 -9.60 24.65
CA MET A 195 -7.70 -8.80 23.84
C MET A 195 -8.37 -7.46 23.54
N MET A 196 -7.56 -6.42 23.38
CA MET A 196 -8.03 -5.07 23.07
C MET A 196 -7.48 -4.68 21.70
N LEU A 197 -8.37 -4.22 20.83
CA LEU A 197 -8.03 -3.60 19.56
C LEU A 197 -7.86 -2.10 19.78
N GLN A 198 -6.81 -1.55 19.19
CA GLN A 198 -6.52 -0.12 19.21
C GLN A 198 -6.34 0.37 17.77
N VAL A 199 -6.97 1.49 17.46
CA VAL A 199 -6.85 2.15 16.16
C VAL A 199 -6.04 3.41 16.33
N PHE A 200 -5.01 3.55 15.51
CA PHE A 200 -4.11 4.69 15.51
C PHE A 200 -4.26 5.49 14.22
N ALA A 201 -4.33 6.81 14.35
CA ALA A 201 -4.12 7.76 13.27
C ALA A 201 -2.69 8.32 13.41
N ASN A 202 -1.81 7.98 12.46
CA ASN A 202 -0.36 8.06 12.61
C ASN A 202 0.12 7.36 13.89
N ASP A 203 0.45 8.13 14.93
CA ASP A 203 0.96 7.64 16.22
C ASP A 203 -0.01 7.92 17.37
N GLU A 204 -1.16 8.54 17.10
CA GLU A 204 -2.19 8.85 18.10
C GLU A 204 -3.25 7.76 18.16
N ASN A 205 -3.53 7.25 19.36
CA ASN A 205 -4.61 6.31 19.57
C ASN A 205 -5.95 7.08 19.60
N ILE A 206 -6.79 6.82 18.59
CA ILE A 206 -8.09 7.49 18.44
C ILE A 206 -9.24 6.65 18.98
N LEU A 207 -9.05 5.34 19.14
CA LEU A 207 -10.07 4.43 19.64
C LEU A 207 -9.45 3.14 20.19
N ALA A 208 -9.98 2.66 21.31
CA ALA A 208 -9.64 1.37 21.88
C ALA A 208 -10.91 0.64 22.32
N PHE A 209 -11.04 -0.64 21.97
CA PHE A 209 -12.20 -1.46 22.33
C PHE A 209 -11.82 -2.93 22.47
N MET A 210 -12.66 -3.70 23.19
CA MET A 210 -12.39 -5.13 23.42
C MET A 210 -12.67 -5.95 22.16
N ALA A 211 -11.78 -6.88 21.82
CA ALA A 211 -11.98 -7.83 20.73
C ALA A 211 -13.13 -8.79 21.08
N ARG A 212 -14.29 -8.60 20.45
CA ARG A 212 -15.47 -9.46 20.61
C ARG A 212 -15.88 -10.04 19.26
N PRO A 213 -16.27 -11.34 19.21
CA PRO A 213 -16.64 -12.01 17.97
C PRO A 213 -18.07 -11.68 17.48
N ASP A 214 -18.80 -10.83 18.21
CA ASP A 214 -20.18 -10.46 17.89
C ASP A 214 -20.21 -9.48 16.71
N ASP A 215 -21.00 -9.80 15.68
CA ASP A 215 -20.96 -9.07 14.40
C ASP A 215 -21.52 -7.65 14.52
N ASP A 216 -22.63 -7.49 15.24
CA ASP A 216 -23.26 -6.19 15.50
C ASP A 216 -22.32 -5.29 16.32
N TYR A 217 -21.60 -5.87 17.29
CA TYR A 217 -20.57 -5.16 18.04
C TYR A 217 -19.42 -4.68 17.15
N LEU A 218 -18.93 -5.53 16.24
CA LEU A 218 -17.86 -5.14 15.31
C LEU A 218 -18.32 -4.06 14.33
N ASP A 219 -19.56 -4.11 13.86
CA ASP A 219 -20.13 -3.06 13.00
C ASP A 219 -20.24 -1.73 13.74
N GLY A 220 -20.66 -1.75 15.01
CA GLY A 220 -20.64 -0.57 15.89
C GLY A 220 -19.24 0.00 16.06
N ALA A 221 -18.24 -0.85 16.33
CA ALA A 221 -16.85 -0.43 16.46
C ALA A 221 -16.28 0.17 15.16
N VAL A 222 -16.70 -0.32 14.00
CA VAL A 222 -16.32 0.25 12.69
C VAL A 222 -16.92 1.64 12.51
N GLN A 223 -18.20 1.84 12.84
CA GLN A 223 -18.83 3.15 12.76
C GLN A 223 -18.14 4.17 13.67
N GLU A 224 -17.84 3.79 14.91
CA GLU A 224 -17.13 4.63 15.87
C GLU A 224 -15.71 4.97 15.39
N THR A 225 -15.01 3.98 14.82
CA THR A 225 -13.67 4.19 14.24
C THR A 225 -13.70 5.21 13.10
N ILE A 226 -14.67 5.12 12.19
CA ILE A 226 -14.80 6.06 11.07
C ILE A 226 -15.08 7.46 11.60
N ALA A 227 -15.97 7.60 12.59
CA ALA A 227 -16.24 8.89 13.21
C ALA A 227 -14.98 9.49 13.85
N GLY A 228 -14.20 8.68 14.58
CA GLY A 228 -12.93 9.11 15.18
C GLY A 228 -11.89 9.54 14.13
N LEU A 229 -11.78 8.82 13.02
CA LEU A 229 -10.87 9.17 11.92
C LEU A 229 -11.26 10.48 11.23
N ILE A 230 -12.57 10.72 11.04
CA ILE A 230 -13.08 11.98 10.46
C ILE A 230 -12.81 13.15 11.41
N ALA A 231 -13.03 12.97 12.72
CA ALA A 231 -12.74 13.99 13.71
C ALA A 231 -11.25 14.36 13.75
N TYR A 232 -10.38 13.34 13.73
CA TYR A 232 -8.93 13.54 13.66
C TYR A 232 -8.50 14.28 12.39
N ASP A 233 -9.08 13.93 11.23
CA ASP A 233 -8.76 14.61 9.96
C ASP A 233 -9.17 16.09 10.00
N HIS A 234 -10.34 16.39 10.57
CA HIS A 234 -10.80 17.75 10.77
C HIS A 234 -9.86 18.56 11.67
N ASP A 235 -9.48 18.02 12.82
CA ASP A 235 -8.59 18.70 13.78
C ASP A 235 -7.19 18.96 13.18
N ARG A 236 -6.68 18.00 12.40
CA ARG A 236 -5.44 18.17 11.64
C ARG A 236 -5.53 19.35 10.66
N GLN A 237 -6.62 19.44 9.88
CA GLN A 237 -6.80 20.52 8.90
C GLN A 237 -6.94 21.91 9.54
N VAL A 238 -7.47 21.98 10.77
CA VAL A 238 -7.55 23.24 11.54
C VAL A 238 -6.15 23.66 12.01
N ASN A 239 -5.37 22.73 12.55
CA ASN A 239 -4.02 22.99 13.04
C ASN A 239 -3.03 23.38 11.92
N ASP A 240 -3.17 22.80 10.73
CA ASP A 240 -2.30 23.10 9.58
C ASP A 240 -2.52 24.52 9.02
N LYS A 241 -3.71 25.11 9.23
CA LYS A 241 -4.02 26.51 8.87
C LYS A 241 -3.50 27.52 9.90
N GLY A 242 -2.97 27.06 11.04
CA GLY A 242 -2.51 27.91 12.15
C GLY A 242 -1.07 28.42 12.03
N PHE A 243 -0.28 27.95 11.05
CA PHE A 243 1.11 28.35 10.88
C PHE A 243 1.31 29.11 9.57
N ILE A 244 1.07 30.42 9.62
CA ILE A 244 1.58 31.37 8.62
C ILE A 244 2.77 32.09 9.29
N TYR A 245 4.00 31.77 8.88
CA TYR A 245 5.18 32.62 9.08
C TYR A 245 5.67 33.10 7.71
#